data_AF-A0A953JYX5-F1
#
_entry.id   AF-A0A953JYX5-F1
#
_cell.length_a   1.000
_cell.length_b   1.000
_cell.length_c   1.000
_cell.angle_alpha   90.00
_cell.angle_beta   90.00
_cell.angle_gamma   90.00
#
_symmetry.space_group_name_H-M   'P 1'
#
loop_
_entity.id
_entity.type
_entity.pdbx_description
1 polymer ?
#
loop_
_entity_poly.entity_id
_entity_poly.type
_entity_poly.pdbx_seq_one_letter_code
_entity_poly.pdbx_strand_id
1 'polypeptide(L)'
;MKKAIGVTAALLVIGGVVWAMRGPSVDPEVLRVEAMADQLFNNREGMTDEQRRQAWGDFRQTIEQLPDETRQQLRQRREAQMNKRMEEELTKFFALSPQERTKELDKRIDQMEQWRKRWEQERNRPQTANRDRGGREGNRSAGGDRGRDGGGRERWSNMSGADRNQRRQEYLSRTTATQRGMRDEYSRQMRERRQQRGLPPGRGGRWG
;
A
#
# COMPACT_ATOMS: atom_id res chain seq x y z
N MET A 1 28.46 -24.33 16.65
CA MET A 1 27.76 -23.13 16.16
C MET A 1 28.26 -22.78 14.76
N LYS A 2 27.62 -23.29 13.70
CA LYS A 2 28.02 -23.02 12.29
C LYS A 2 26.81 -23.12 11.35
N LYS A 3 25.85 -22.19 11.40
CA LYS A 3 24.81 -21.98 10.36
C LYS A 3 24.24 -20.55 10.47
N ALA A 4 25.02 -19.53 10.13
CA ALA A 4 24.54 -18.14 10.04
C ALA A 4 25.25 -17.29 8.98
N ILE A 5 25.89 -17.92 7.98
CA ILE A 5 26.69 -17.23 6.96
C ILE A 5 26.03 -17.29 5.57
N GLY A 6 25.06 -18.19 5.36
CA GLY A 6 24.48 -18.43 4.03
C GLY A 6 23.46 -17.39 3.52
N VAL A 7 22.72 -16.70 4.41
CA VAL A 7 21.66 -15.77 4.00
C VAL A 7 22.23 -14.39 3.63
N THR A 8 23.30 -13.96 4.31
CA THR A 8 23.97 -12.68 4.08
C THR A 8 24.72 -12.65 2.74
N ALA A 9 25.33 -13.77 2.35
CA ALA A 9 26.08 -13.88 1.10
C ALA A 9 25.15 -13.86 -0.14
N ALA A 10 23.97 -14.49 -0.07
CA ALA A 10 23.01 -14.48 -1.17
C ALA A 10 22.42 -13.09 -1.46
N LEU A 11 22.22 -12.27 -0.42
CA LEU A 11 21.71 -10.90 -0.55
C LEU A 11 22.73 -9.93 -1.16
N LEU A 12 24.02 -10.12 -0.89
CA LEU A 12 25.10 -9.29 -1.46
C LEU A 12 25.33 -9.58 -2.95
N VAL A 13 25.22 -10.85 -3.37
CA VAL A 13 25.38 -11.24 -4.78
C VAL A 13 24.23 -10.70 -5.64
N ILE A 14 22.99 -10.71 -5.14
CA ILE A 14 21.84 -10.14 -5.87
C ILE A 14 21.96 -8.60 -5.96
N GLY A 15 22.42 -7.93 -4.91
CA GLY A 15 22.66 -6.48 -4.93
C GLY A 15 23.71 -6.05 -5.96
N GLY A 16 24.80 -6.81 -6.09
CA GLY A 16 25.87 -6.54 -7.05
C GLY A 16 25.46 -6.73 -8.52
N VAL A 17 24.65 -7.75 -8.81
CA VAL A 17 24.16 -8.03 -10.17
C VAL A 17 23.15 -6.97 -10.65
N VAL A 18 22.33 -6.43 -9.74
CA VAL A 18 21.37 -5.35 -10.07
C VAL A 18 22.08 -4.01 -10.29
N TRP A 19 23.18 -3.75 -9.56
CA TRP A 19 24.02 -2.55 -9.75
C TRP A 19 24.65 -2.50 -11.16
N ALA A 20 25.14 -3.65 -11.65
CA ALA A 20 25.79 -3.74 -12.95
C ALA A 20 24.84 -3.54 -14.15
N MET A 21 23.54 -3.83 -14.01
CA MET A 21 22.57 -3.77 -15.12
C MET A 21 21.80 -2.44 -15.25
N ARG A 22 21.81 -1.55 -14.24
CA ARG A 22 20.95 -0.34 -14.22
C ARG A 22 21.66 1.00 -14.29
N GLY A 23 23.00 1.01 -14.32
CA GLY A 23 23.82 2.23 -14.45
C GLY A 23 24.02 3.00 -13.14
N PRO A 24 24.99 3.93 -13.09
CA PRO A 24 25.48 4.59 -11.87
C PRO A 24 24.52 5.63 -11.24
N SER A 25 23.30 5.79 -11.77
CA SER A 25 22.39 6.88 -11.39
C SER A 25 21.31 6.49 -10.37
N VAL A 26 21.30 5.24 -9.90
CA VAL A 26 20.32 4.79 -8.90
C VAL A 26 21.04 4.51 -7.59
N ASP A 27 20.61 5.18 -6.52
CA ASP A 27 21.11 4.97 -5.17
C ASP A 27 20.99 3.48 -4.77
N PRO A 28 22.10 2.82 -4.37
CA PRO A 28 22.09 1.41 -3.98
C PRO A 28 21.13 1.11 -2.82
N GLU A 29 20.85 2.08 -1.94
CA GLU A 29 19.88 1.92 -0.86
C GLU A 29 18.44 1.82 -1.38
N VAL A 30 18.13 2.56 -2.44
CA VAL A 30 16.82 2.51 -3.12
C VAL A 30 16.60 1.13 -3.72
N LEU A 31 17.60 0.58 -4.41
CA LEU A 31 17.53 -0.76 -5.00
C LEU A 31 17.35 -1.85 -3.95
N ARG A 32 18.07 -1.75 -2.83
CA ARG A 32 17.93 -2.68 -1.70
C ARG A 32 16.50 -2.68 -1.15
N VAL A 33 15.93 -1.50 -0.92
CA VAL A 33 14.56 -1.38 -0.39
C VAL A 33 13.50 -1.80 -1.41
N GLU A 34 13.73 -1.60 -2.71
CA GLU A 34 12.88 -2.13 -3.77
C GLU A 34 12.89 -3.66 -3.78
N ALA A 35 14.06 -4.30 -3.68
CA ALA A 35 14.18 -5.76 -3.62
C ALA A 35 13.47 -6.34 -2.38
N MET A 36 13.63 -5.70 -1.22
CA MET A 36 12.91 -6.10 0.00
C MET A 36 11.39 -5.98 -0.16
N ALA A 37 10.91 -4.91 -0.80
CA ALA A 37 9.49 -4.78 -1.11
C ALA A 37 9.03 -5.88 -2.08
N ASP A 38 9.79 -6.18 -3.12
CA ASP A 38 9.41 -7.19 -4.10
C ASP A 38 9.24 -8.57 -3.44
N GLN A 39 10.19 -8.96 -2.58
CA GLN A 39 10.10 -10.16 -1.74
C GLN A 39 8.87 -10.13 -0.81
N LEU A 40 8.61 -8.99 -0.15
CA LEU A 40 7.53 -8.87 0.82
C LEU A 40 6.14 -8.78 0.21
N PHE A 41 5.99 -8.32 -1.03
CA PHE A 41 4.68 -7.98 -1.61
C PHE A 41 4.34 -8.79 -2.84
N ASN A 42 5.33 -9.13 -3.67
CA ASN A 42 5.11 -9.85 -4.93
C ASN A 42 5.56 -11.31 -4.82
N ASN A 43 6.67 -11.62 -4.13
CA ASN A 43 7.27 -12.96 -4.06
C ASN A 43 7.19 -13.57 -2.64
N ARG A 44 5.97 -13.70 -2.12
CA ARG A 44 5.72 -14.21 -0.75
C ARG A 44 5.80 -15.73 -0.62
N GLU A 45 5.95 -16.45 -1.72
CA GLU A 45 5.89 -17.90 -1.76
C GLU A 45 7.00 -18.52 -0.91
N GLY A 46 6.65 -19.54 -0.12
CA GLY A 46 7.60 -20.25 0.73
C GLY A 46 7.99 -19.56 2.05
N MET A 47 7.54 -18.33 2.34
CA MET A 47 7.82 -17.66 3.62
C MET A 47 6.85 -18.07 4.74
N THR A 48 7.39 -18.49 5.89
CA THR A 48 6.59 -18.68 7.11
C THR A 48 6.09 -17.34 7.67
N ASP A 49 5.10 -17.39 8.56
CA ASP A 49 4.55 -16.18 9.19
C ASP A 49 5.58 -15.46 10.07
N GLU A 50 6.50 -16.19 10.72
CA GLU A 50 7.62 -15.60 11.45
C GLU A 50 8.58 -14.88 10.50
N GLN A 51 8.99 -15.55 9.40
CA GLN A 51 9.90 -14.97 8.41
C GLN A 51 9.29 -13.72 7.78
N ARG A 52 7.99 -13.75 7.50
CA ARG A 52 7.27 -12.59 6.98
C ARG A 52 7.25 -11.44 7.98
N ARG A 53 6.98 -11.71 9.26
CA ARG A 53 7.00 -10.69 10.33
C ARG A 53 8.38 -10.06 10.47
N GLN A 54 9.43 -10.87 10.46
CA GLN A 54 10.80 -10.39 10.54
C GLN A 54 11.17 -9.53 9.31
N ALA A 55 10.93 -10.02 8.10
CA ALA A 55 11.21 -9.29 6.87
C ALA A 55 10.45 -7.94 6.83
N TRP A 56 9.22 -7.90 7.33
CA TRP A 56 8.46 -6.66 7.49
C TRP A 56 9.10 -5.69 8.50
N GLY A 57 9.61 -6.20 9.61
CA GLY A 57 10.35 -5.41 10.60
C GLY A 57 11.60 -4.80 10.00
N ASP A 58 12.43 -5.63 9.37
CA ASP A 58 13.67 -5.22 8.71
C ASP A 58 13.44 -4.19 7.61
N PHE A 59 12.37 -4.37 6.83
CA PHE A 59 11.96 -3.43 5.79
C PHE A 59 11.54 -2.07 6.35
N ARG A 60 10.72 -2.05 7.43
CA ARG A 60 10.30 -0.80 8.07
C ARG A 60 11.49 -0.07 8.66
N GLN A 61 12.34 -0.79 9.40
CA GLN A 61 13.54 -0.22 10.00
C GLN A 61 14.48 0.35 8.93
N THR A 62 14.69 -0.38 7.84
CA THR A 62 15.53 0.10 6.73
C THR A 62 14.95 1.41 6.16
N ILE A 63 13.64 1.46 5.89
CA ILE A 63 13.00 2.69 5.39
C ILE A 63 13.11 3.85 6.39
N GLU A 64 13.00 3.59 7.70
CA GLU A 64 13.08 4.63 8.74
C GLU A 64 14.48 5.26 8.84
N GLN A 65 15.52 4.49 8.55
CA GLN A 65 16.91 4.94 8.59
C GLN A 65 17.33 5.73 7.33
N LEU A 66 16.55 5.64 6.24
CA LEU A 66 16.87 6.36 5.01
C LEU A 66 16.69 7.88 5.17
N PRO A 67 17.54 8.68 4.51
CA PRO A 67 17.33 10.12 4.37
C PRO A 67 15.95 10.46 3.79
N ASP A 68 15.38 11.58 4.21
CA ASP A 68 14.04 12.03 3.80
C ASP A 68 13.87 12.09 2.28
N GLU A 69 14.91 12.53 1.58
CA GLU A 69 14.94 12.61 0.12
C GLU A 69 14.87 11.22 -0.50
N THR A 70 15.69 10.27 -0.05
CA THR A 70 15.67 8.87 -0.51
C THR A 70 14.32 8.21 -0.23
N ARG A 71 13.70 8.49 0.93
CA ARG A 71 12.33 8.04 1.25
C ARG A 71 11.30 8.64 0.30
N GLN A 72 11.44 9.91 -0.07
CA GLN A 72 10.55 10.55 -1.05
C GLN A 72 10.70 9.93 -2.44
N GLN A 73 11.93 9.72 -2.91
CA GLN A 73 12.21 9.06 -4.19
C GLN A 73 11.59 7.66 -4.23
N LEU A 74 11.77 6.85 -3.18
CA LEU A 74 11.14 5.52 -3.06
C LEU A 74 9.60 5.59 -3.15
N ARG A 75 8.99 6.55 -2.46
CA ARG A 75 7.52 6.75 -2.53
C ARG A 75 7.09 7.10 -3.95
N GLN A 76 7.77 8.04 -4.61
CA GLN A 76 7.43 8.45 -5.97
C GLN A 76 7.58 7.30 -6.97
N ARG A 77 8.65 6.51 -6.88
CA ARG A 77 8.87 5.35 -7.75
C ARG A 77 7.80 4.28 -7.58
N ARG A 78 7.44 3.97 -6.33
CA ARG A 78 6.34 3.04 -6.04
C ARG A 78 5.00 3.55 -6.53
N GLU A 79 4.72 4.84 -6.34
CA GLU A 79 3.50 5.47 -6.84
C GLU A 79 3.41 5.36 -8.37
N ALA A 80 4.52 5.63 -9.09
CA ALA A 80 4.58 5.50 -10.54
C ALA A 80 4.33 4.04 -11.00
N GLN A 81 4.94 3.06 -10.32
CA GLN A 81 4.71 1.65 -10.61
C GLN A 81 3.25 1.23 -10.35
N MET A 82 2.66 1.67 -9.23
CA MET A 82 1.25 1.41 -8.91
C MET A 82 0.31 2.05 -9.94
N ASN A 83 0.60 3.29 -10.36
CA ASN A 83 -0.17 3.99 -11.37
C ASN A 83 -0.14 3.24 -12.71
N LYS A 84 1.03 2.72 -13.12
CA LYS A 84 1.18 1.92 -14.33
C LYS A 84 0.39 0.61 -14.25
N ARG A 85 0.51 -0.14 -13.14
CA ARG A 85 -0.26 -1.38 -12.93
C ARG A 85 -1.77 -1.12 -12.99
N MET A 86 -2.23 -0.05 -12.35
CA MET A 86 -3.63 0.35 -12.38
C MET A 86 -4.11 0.70 -13.80
N GLU A 87 -3.29 1.41 -14.57
CA GLU A 87 -3.60 1.72 -15.96
C GLU A 87 -3.73 0.46 -16.82
N GLU A 88 -2.82 -0.49 -16.67
CA GLU A 88 -2.88 -1.78 -17.36
C GLU A 88 -4.15 -2.56 -16.96
N GLU A 89 -4.52 -2.56 -15.67
CA GLU A 89 -5.76 -3.19 -15.19
C GLU A 89 -7.01 -2.52 -15.77
N LEU A 90 -7.06 -1.19 -15.80
CA LEU A 90 -8.19 -0.46 -16.37
C LEU A 90 -8.32 -0.68 -17.87
N THR A 91 -7.20 -0.68 -18.60
CA THR A 91 -7.18 -0.99 -20.03
C THR A 91 -7.74 -2.38 -20.29
N LYS A 92 -7.31 -3.38 -19.51
CA LYS A 92 -7.85 -4.74 -19.58
C LYS A 92 -9.34 -4.77 -19.26
N PHE A 93 -9.78 -4.08 -18.21
CA PHE A 93 -11.18 -4.01 -17.81
C PHE A 93 -12.06 -3.43 -18.92
N PHE A 94 -11.65 -2.31 -19.53
CA PHE A 94 -12.40 -1.68 -20.61
C PHE A 94 -12.30 -2.45 -21.94
N ALA A 95 -11.39 -3.41 -22.08
CA ALA A 95 -11.41 -4.35 -23.21
C ALA A 95 -12.43 -5.48 -23.06
N LEU A 96 -12.93 -5.75 -21.84
CA LEU A 96 -13.93 -6.81 -21.60
C LEU A 96 -15.31 -6.46 -22.18
N SER A 97 -16.10 -7.49 -22.52
CA SER A 97 -17.51 -7.31 -22.87
C SER A 97 -18.34 -6.81 -21.68
N PRO A 98 -19.54 -6.23 -21.89
CA PRO A 98 -20.37 -5.71 -20.79
C PRO A 98 -20.70 -6.74 -19.70
N GLN A 99 -20.94 -7.99 -20.10
CA GLN A 99 -21.24 -9.08 -19.18
C GLN A 99 -20.00 -9.47 -18.35
N GLU A 100 -18.82 -9.53 -18.98
CA GLU A 100 -17.56 -9.82 -18.30
C GLU A 100 -17.13 -8.71 -17.36
N ARG A 101 -17.33 -7.45 -17.75
CA ARG A 101 -17.11 -6.30 -16.85
C ARG A 101 -17.95 -6.44 -15.59
N THR A 102 -19.22 -6.81 -15.72
CA THR A 102 -20.11 -7.01 -14.56
C THR A 102 -19.57 -8.10 -13.62
N LYS A 103 -19.13 -9.24 -14.18
CA LYS A 103 -18.51 -10.31 -13.40
C LYS A 103 -17.23 -9.87 -12.70
N GLU A 104 -16.37 -9.11 -13.38
CA GLU A 104 -15.13 -8.59 -12.79
C GLU A 104 -15.41 -7.56 -11.67
N LEU A 105 -16.39 -6.67 -11.85
CA LEU A 105 -16.84 -5.75 -10.79
C LEU A 105 -17.35 -6.54 -9.57
N ASP A 106 -18.15 -7.59 -9.79
CA ASP A 106 -18.68 -8.43 -8.70
C ASP A 106 -17.56 -9.12 -7.92
N LYS A 107 -16.61 -9.73 -8.63
CA LYS A 107 -15.43 -10.36 -8.04
C LYS A 107 -14.63 -9.37 -7.19
N ARG A 108 -14.37 -8.17 -7.71
CA ARG A 108 -13.62 -7.13 -6.97
C ARG A 108 -14.39 -6.62 -5.76
N ILE A 109 -15.71 -6.45 -5.88
CA ILE A 109 -16.57 -6.10 -4.75
C ILE A 109 -16.51 -7.18 -3.67
N ASP A 110 -16.58 -8.46 -4.03
CA ASP A 110 -16.53 -9.56 -3.07
C ASP A 110 -15.19 -9.59 -2.32
N GLN A 111 -14.08 -9.42 -3.03
CA GLN A 111 -12.75 -9.30 -2.43
C GLN A 111 -12.69 -8.13 -1.43
N MET A 112 -13.19 -6.95 -1.82
CA MET A 112 -13.23 -5.79 -0.92
C MET A 112 -14.11 -6.03 0.30
N GLU A 113 -15.26 -6.69 0.15
CA GLU A 113 -16.15 -7.01 1.28
C GLU A 113 -15.54 -8.06 2.21
N GLN A 114 -14.84 -9.06 1.68
CA GLN A 114 -14.09 -10.03 2.49
C GLN A 114 -13.01 -9.32 3.31
N TRP A 115 -12.25 -8.43 2.67
CA TRP A 115 -11.28 -7.59 3.37
C TRP A 115 -11.95 -6.72 4.43
N ARG A 116 -13.04 -6.00 4.09
CA ARG A 116 -13.77 -5.16 5.04
C ARG A 116 -14.21 -5.95 6.28
N LYS A 117 -14.84 -7.11 6.07
CA LYS A 117 -15.29 -8.00 7.16
C LYS A 117 -14.12 -8.48 8.01
N ARG A 118 -13.00 -8.86 7.40
CA ARG A 118 -11.79 -9.28 8.11
C ARG A 118 -11.24 -8.14 8.99
N TRP A 119 -11.13 -6.94 8.44
CA TRP A 119 -10.69 -5.75 9.18
C TRP A 119 -11.65 -5.39 10.33
N GLU A 120 -12.96 -5.51 10.11
CA GLU A 120 -13.97 -5.30 11.16
C GLU A 120 -13.85 -6.33 12.28
N GLN A 121 -13.62 -7.61 11.94
CA GLN A 121 -13.40 -8.68 12.92
C GLN A 121 -12.09 -8.47 13.70
N GLU A 122 -11.01 -8.10 13.04
CA GLU A 122 -9.72 -7.82 13.68
C GLU A 122 -9.82 -6.60 14.61
N ARG A 123 -10.54 -5.55 14.20
CA ARG A 123 -10.77 -4.36 15.03
C ARG A 123 -11.63 -4.64 16.25
N ASN A 124 -12.65 -5.49 16.10
CA ASN A 124 -13.57 -5.83 17.18
C ASN A 124 -13.04 -7.00 18.04
N ARG A 125 -11.89 -7.59 17.71
CA ARG A 125 -11.25 -8.63 18.53
C ARG A 125 -10.80 -8.00 19.85
N PRO A 126 -11.29 -8.46 21.01
CA PRO A 126 -10.82 -7.96 22.30
C PRO A 126 -9.31 -8.14 22.39
N GLN A 127 -8.58 -7.08 22.75
CA GLN A 127 -7.16 -7.18 23.15
C GLN A 127 -7.08 -7.92 24.49
N THR A 128 -7.34 -9.21 24.50
CA THR A 128 -7.11 -10.06 25.67
C THR A 128 -5.80 -10.83 25.47
N ALA A 129 -4.87 -10.57 26.40
CA ALA A 129 -3.67 -11.36 26.72
C ALA A 129 -2.44 -11.24 25.79
N ASN A 130 -1.72 -10.11 25.88
CA ASN A 130 -0.26 -10.12 26.15
C ASN A 130 0.27 -8.71 26.44
N ARG A 131 -0.21 -8.12 27.55
CA ARG A 131 0.35 -6.90 28.13
C ARG A 131 1.14 -7.24 29.40
N ASP A 132 1.84 -8.37 29.38
CA ASP A 132 2.78 -8.79 30.42
C ASP A 132 4.16 -8.98 29.79
N ARG A 133 4.83 -7.86 29.49
CA ARG A 133 6.29 -7.71 29.54
C ARG A 133 6.70 -6.28 29.16
N GLY A 134 7.24 -5.56 30.14
CA GLY A 134 8.12 -4.43 29.91
C GLY A 134 7.45 -3.07 30.09
N GLY A 135 7.50 -2.55 31.31
CA GLY A 135 6.95 -1.25 31.66
C GLY A 135 7.64 -0.07 30.96
N ARG A 136 6.86 0.98 30.75
CA ARG A 136 7.32 2.33 31.01
C ARG A 136 6.13 3.15 31.49
N GLU A 137 6.08 3.27 32.81
CA GLU A 137 5.32 4.25 33.57
C GLU A 137 5.77 5.66 33.13
N GLY A 138 4.79 6.52 32.83
CA GLY A 138 5.07 7.83 32.25
C GLY A 138 3.81 8.59 31.88
N ASN A 139 3.12 9.05 32.92
CA ASN A 139 2.20 10.20 32.94
C ASN A 139 0.79 10.04 32.31
N ARG A 140 -0.21 10.02 33.18
CA ARG A 140 -1.63 10.21 32.85
C ARG A 140 -1.88 11.71 32.70
N SER A 141 -2.39 12.14 31.55
CA SER A 141 -3.19 13.36 31.45
C SER A 141 -4.25 13.21 30.36
N ALA A 142 -5.49 13.32 30.81
CA ALA A 142 -6.69 13.84 30.16
C ALA A 142 -7.06 13.34 28.74
N GLY A 143 -8.24 12.69 28.68
CA GLY A 143 -9.28 12.90 27.66
C GLY A 143 -8.90 12.70 26.19
N GLY A 144 -9.39 11.64 25.57
CA GLY A 144 -9.43 11.57 24.11
C GLY A 144 -9.68 10.17 23.58
N ASP A 145 -10.92 9.94 23.15
CA ASP A 145 -11.33 9.02 22.11
C ASP A 145 -10.17 8.38 21.33
N ARG A 146 -9.89 7.11 21.62
CA ARG A 146 -9.10 6.24 20.72
C ARG A 146 -10.03 5.31 19.96
N GLY A 147 -11.04 5.89 19.33
CA GLY A 147 -11.79 5.33 18.21
C GLY A 147 -11.37 6.00 16.91
N ARG A 148 -10.10 5.87 16.49
CA ARG A 148 -9.66 6.46 15.21
C ARG A 148 -9.96 5.52 14.05
N ASP A 149 -11.25 5.48 13.71
CA ASP A 149 -11.75 5.08 12.40
C ASP A 149 -11.03 5.87 11.29
N GLY A 150 -10.41 5.19 10.32
CA GLY A 150 -10.16 5.72 8.99
C GLY A 150 -9.26 6.96 8.89
N GLY A 151 -7.93 6.77 8.95
CA GLY A 151 -6.90 7.80 8.77
C GLY A 151 -6.85 8.53 7.40
N GLY A 152 -7.92 8.51 6.62
CA GLY A 152 -8.07 9.22 5.35
C GLY A 152 -8.87 10.52 5.43
N ARG A 153 -9.75 10.75 6.43
CA ARG A 153 -10.57 11.98 6.47
C ARG A 153 -9.96 13.11 7.29
N GLU A 154 -9.34 12.80 8.42
CA GLU A 154 -8.75 13.81 9.31
C GLU A 154 -7.43 14.38 8.76
N ARG A 155 -6.66 13.57 8.00
CA ARG A 155 -5.41 14.04 7.39
C ARG A 155 -5.63 15.06 6.28
N TRP A 156 -6.76 15.00 5.59
CA TRP A 156 -7.12 15.94 4.51
C TRP A 156 -7.91 17.15 5.03
N SER A 157 -8.69 17.00 6.11
CA SER A 157 -9.34 18.12 6.80
C SER A 157 -8.33 19.08 7.42
N ASN A 158 -7.18 18.58 7.89
CA ASN A 158 -6.12 19.40 8.48
C ASN A 158 -5.09 19.95 7.46
N MET A 159 -5.27 19.71 6.15
CA MET A 159 -4.40 20.27 5.11
C MET A 159 -4.92 21.63 4.64
N SER A 160 -3.99 22.58 4.43
CA SER A 160 -4.33 23.89 3.89
C SER A 160 -4.92 23.78 2.48
N GLY A 161 -5.63 24.82 2.03
CA GLY A 161 -6.13 24.87 0.65
C GLY A 161 -5.02 24.82 -0.39
N ALA A 162 -3.87 25.44 -0.08
CA ALA A 162 -2.69 25.45 -0.93
C ALA A 162 -2.09 24.04 -1.09
N ASP A 163 -1.91 23.29 0.01
CA ASP A 163 -1.36 21.93 -0.03
C ASP A 163 -2.27 20.98 -0.83
N ARG A 164 -3.59 21.15 -0.72
CA ARG A 164 -4.56 20.39 -1.51
C ARG A 164 -4.43 20.69 -3.00
N ASN A 165 -4.28 21.96 -3.37
CA ASN A 165 -4.10 22.35 -4.76
C ASN A 165 -2.77 21.83 -5.30
N GLN A 166 -1.67 21.94 -4.55
CA GLN A 166 -0.37 21.40 -4.97
C GLN A 166 -0.44 19.90 -5.24
N ARG A 167 -1.04 19.11 -4.33
CA ARG A 167 -1.22 17.66 -4.58
C ARG A 167 -2.09 17.38 -5.80
N ARG A 168 -3.11 18.19 -6.05
CA ARG A 168 -3.91 18.09 -7.27
C ARG A 168 -3.05 18.36 -8.50
N GLN A 169 -2.22 19.39 -8.49
CA GLN A 169 -1.31 19.69 -9.60
C GLN A 169 -0.29 18.57 -9.83
N GLU A 170 0.29 18.01 -8.76
CA GLU A 170 1.18 16.86 -8.84
C GLU A 170 0.48 15.62 -9.43
N TYR A 171 -0.78 15.39 -9.06
CA TYR A 171 -1.58 14.32 -9.65
C TYR A 171 -1.86 14.55 -11.14
N LEU A 172 -2.23 15.79 -11.51
CA LEU A 172 -2.53 16.18 -12.88
C LEU A 172 -1.30 16.12 -13.79
N SER A 173 -0.12 16.49 -13.29
CA SER A 173 1.13 16.44 -14.06
C SER A 173 1.61 15.00 -14.31
N ARG A 174 1.23 14.06 -13.46
CA ARG A 174 1.62 12.63 -13.54
C ARG A 174 0.60 11.74 -14.24
N THR A 175 -0.57 12.26 -14.61
CA THR A 175 -1.64 11.47 -15.25
C THR A 175 -2.13 12.12 -16.53
N THR A 176 -2.56 11.32 -17.51
CA THR A 176 -3.19 11.84 -18.73
C THR A 176 -4.69 12.06 -18.53
N ALA A 177 -5.32 12.87 -19.40
CA ALA A 177 -6.77 13.07 -19.36
C ALA A 177 -7.54 11.76 -19.53
N THR A 178 -7.11 10.90 -20.46
CA THR A 178 -7.70 9.58 -20.70
C THR A 178 -7.58 8.66 -19.49
N GLN A 179 -6.40 8.61 -18.84
CA GLN A 179 -6.21 7.82 -17.62
C GLN A 179 -7.14 8.26 -16.50
N ARG A 180 -7.31 9.58 -16.32
CA ARG A 180 -8.25 10.12 -15.32
C ARG A 180 -9.69 9.73 -15.64
N GLY A 181 -10.12 9.91 -16.89
CA GLY A 181 -11.46 9.52 -17.34
C GLY A 181 -11.75 8.03 -17.11
N MET A 182 -10.80 7.14 -17.43
CA MET A 182 -10.93 5.71 -17.17
C MET A 182 -11.09 5.39 -15.69
N ARG A 183 -10.32 6.06 -14.81
CA ARG A 183 -10.43 5.88 -13.35
C ARG A 183 -11.77 6.36 -12.82
N ASP A 184 -12.24 7.51 -13.28
CA ASP A 184 -13.52 8.09 -12.87
C ASP A 184 -14.69 7.20 -13.29
N GLU A 185 -14.65 6.73 -14.54
CA GLU A 185 -15.67 5.84 -15.11
C GLU A 185 -15.70 4.49 -14.40
N TYR A 186 -14.53 3.89 -14.17
CA TYR A 186 -14.41 2.64 -13.41
C TYR A 186 -14.95 2.80 -11.99
N SER A 187 -14.62 3.92 -11.34
CA SER A 187 -15.09 4.22 -9.99
C SER A 187 -16.60 4.45 -9.94
N ARG A 188 -17.18 5.05 -10.98
CA ARG A 188 -18.63 5.18 -11.15
C ARG A 188 -19.29 3.80 -11.24
N GLN A 189 -18.82 2.94 -12.15
CA GLN A 189 -19.36 1.60 -12.34
C GLN A 189 -19.25 0.74 -11.08
N MET A 190 -18.13 0.83 -10.35
CA MET A 190 -17.98 0.15 -9.05
C MET A 190 -19.00 0.64 -8.02
N ARG A 191 -19.28 1.95 -7.94
CA ARG A 191 -20.29 2.49 -7.02
C ARG A 191 -21.70 2.04 -7.40
N GLU A 192 -22.05 2.16 -8.68
CA GLU A 192 -23.36 1.73 -9.20
C GLU A 192 -23.59 0.24 -8.94
N ARG A 193 -22.59 -0.60 -9.23
CA ARG A 193 -22.71 -2.03 -9.00
C ARG A 193 -22.86 -2.39 -7.52
N ARG A 194 -22.17 -1.68 -6.62
CA ARG A 194 -22.38 -1.84 -5.17
C ARG A 194 -23.79 -1.45 -4.73
N GLN A 195 -24.32 -0.36 -5.26
CA GLN A 195 -25.69 0.09 -4.98
C GLN A 195 -26.73 -0.92 -5.46
N GLN A 196 -26.58 -1.45 -6.67
CA GLN A 196 -27.43 -2.53 -7.21
C GLN A 196 -27.42 -3.78 -6.31
N ARG A 197 -26.30 -4.02 -5.62
CA ARG A 197 -26.14 -5.14 -4.69
C ARG A 197 -26.56 -4.81 -3.24
N GLY A 198 -27.09 -3.62 -2.99
CA GLY A 198 -27.48 -3.18 -1.64
C GLY A 198 -26.30 -3.02 -0.67
N LEU A 199 -25.07 -2.87 -1.19
CA LEU A 199 -23.87 -2.73 -0.38
C LEU A 199 -23.61 -1.25 -0.06
N PRO A 200 -23.08 -0.94 1.14
CA PRO A 200 -22.72 0.43 1.49
C PRO A 200 -21.64 0.96 0.52
N PRO A 201 -21.50 2.28 0.36
CA PRO A 201 -20.37 2.85 -0.37
C PRO A 201 -19.05 2.36 0.23
N GLY A 202 -18.08 1.99 -0.60
CA GLY A 202 -16.79 1.49 -0.13
C GLY A 202 -16.10 2.52 0.77
N ARG A 203 -15.56 2.07 1.93
CA ARG A 203 -14.86 2.94 2.91
C ARG A 203 -13.50 3.46 2.43
N GLY A 204 -12.97 2.96 1.32
CA GLY A 204 -11.73 3.40 0.71
C GLY A 204 -11.97 3.94 -0.70
N GLY A 205 -11.71 5.22 -0.90
CA GLY A 205 -11.62 5.80 -2.25
C GLY A 205 -12.93 6.38 -2.77
N ARG A 206 -13.23 7.61 -2.34
CA ARG A 206 -13.72 8.60 -3.30
C ARG A 206 -12.56 8.82 -4.27
N TRP A 207 -12.47 8.02 -5.32
CA TRP A 207 -11.63 8.32 -6.47
C TRP A 207 -12.30 9.52 -7.15
N GLY A 208 -11.77 10.71 -6.87
CA GLY A 208 -12.29 12.00 -7.29
C GLY A 208 -11.63 13.12 -6.52
#